data_AF-A0A955RKW8-F1
#
_entry.id   AF-A0A955RKW8-F1
#
_cell.length_a   1.000
_cell.length_b   1.000
_cell.length_c   1.000
_cell.angle_alpha   90.00
_cell.angle_beta   90.00
_cell.angle_gamma   90.00
#
_symmetry.space_group_name_H-M   'P 1'
#
loop_
_entity.id
_entity.type
_entity.pdbx_description
1 polymer ?
#
loop_
_entity_poly.entity_id
_entity_poly.type
_entity_poly.pdbx_seq_one_letter_code
_entity_poly.pdbx_strand_id
1 'polypeptide(L)'
;MNTFLTKVTAYTFFSELILIYPVYALLFTESGISPSQIALLLIIWSATSFLLEVPTGFIADHFSRKNILLVSVVFKLIGYLIWLLFPT
;
A
#
# COMPACT_ATOMS: atom_id res chain seq x y z
N MET A 1 -13.19 -3.82 -26.96
CA MET A 1 -11.96 -4.28 -26.29
C MET A 1 -11.49 -3.34 -25.16
N ASN A 2 -12.26 -2.30 -24.77
CA ASN A 2 -11.67 -1.15 -24.05
C ASN A 2 -12.17 -0.99 -22.61
N THR A 3 -13.43 -1.29 -22.29
CA THR A 3 -14.03 -0.90 -21.00
C THR A 3 -13.39 -1.59 -19.79
N PHE A 4 -12.92 -2.84 -19.93
CA PHE A 4 -12.22 -3.55 -18.85
C PHE A 4 -10.83 -2.95 -18.59
N LEU A 5 -10.04 -2.78 -19.65
CA LEU A 5 -8.71 -2.18 -19.56
C LEU A 5 -8.80 -0.75 -19.02
N THR A 6 -9.75 0.06 -19.50
CA THR A 6 -9.97 1.42 -18.97
C THR A 6 -10.29 1.40 -17.47
N LYS A 7 -11.11 0.46 -17.00
CA LYS A 7 -11.44 0.34 -15.56
C LYS A 7 -10.21 -0.05 -14.72
N VAL A 8 -9.42 -1.01 -15.20
CA VAL A 8 -8.20 -1.44 -14.49
C VAL A 8 -7.16 -0.33 -14.49
N THR A 9 -6.89 0.31 -15.63
CA THR A 9 -5.94 1.42 -15.72
C THR A 9 -6.38 2.61 -14.86
N ALA A 10 -7.67 2.97 -14.88
CA ALA A 10 -8.19 4.02 -13.99
C ALA A 10 -8.00 3.64 -12.51
N TYR A 11 -8.33 2.39 -12.14
CA TYR A 11 -8.12 1.89 -10.79
C TYR A 11 -6.65 1.96 -10.36
N THR A 12 -5.72 1.50 -11.20
CA THR A 12 -4.28 1.56 -10.93
C THR A 12 -3.82 3.01 -10.81
N PHE A 13 -4.24 3.89 -11.72
CA PHE A 13 -3.90 5.32 -11.67
C PHE A 13 -4.30 5.93 -10.32
N PHE A 14 -5.56 5.81 -9.90
CA PHE A 14 -6.01 6.35 -8.62
C PHE A 14 -5.40 5.65 -7.41
N SER A 15 -5.03 4.36 -7.55
CA SER A 15 -4.43 3.60 -6.46
C SER A 15 -2.98 3.97 -6.21
N GLU A 16 -2.23 4.29 -7.27
CA GLU A 16 -0.81 4.64 -7.24
C GLU A 16 -0.56 6.16 -7.17
N LEU A 17 -1.61 6.99 -7.29
CA LEU A 17 -1.52 8.45 -7.19
C LEU A 17 -1.31 8.89 -5.74
N ILE A 18 -0.08 8.74 -5.25
CA ILE A 18 0.33 9.07 -3.89
C ILE A 18 1.31 10.24 -3.94
N LEU A 19 0.80 11.45 -3.65
CA LEU A 19 1.57 12.70 -3.75
C LEU A 19 2.68 12.84 -2.69
N ILE A 20 2.68 12.01 -1.64
CA ILE A 20 3.65 12.10 -0.56
C ILE A 20 5.00 11.44 -0.90
N TYR A 21 5.03 10.48 -1.82
CA TYR A 21 6.27 9.78 -2.20
C TYR A 21 7.46 10.68 -2.58
N PRO A 22 7.31 11.75 -3.38
CA PRO A 22 8.43 12.63 -3.71
C PRO A 22 8.99 13.40 -2.49
N VAL A 23 8.19 13.63 -1.44
CA VAL A 23 8.59 14.40 -0.26
C VAL A 23 8.87 13.53 0.97
N TYR A 24 8.55 12.24 0.90
CA TYR A 24 8.66 11.28 2.00
C TYR A 24 10.07 11.21 2.61
N ALA A 25 11.11 11.14 1.77
CA ALA A 25 12.49 11.07 2.24
C ALA A 25 12.92 12.34 3.00
N LEU A 26 12.44 13.50 2.54
CA LEU A 26 12.68 14.78 3.21
C LEU A 26 11.97 14.81 4.58
N LEU A 27 10.70 14.44 4.60
CA LEU A 27 9.89 14.32 5.83
C LEU A 27 10.59 13.48 6.89
N PHE A 28 11.13 12.33 6.50
CA PHE A 28 11.82 11.43 7.43
C PHE A 28 13.14 11.98 7.96
N THR A 29 13.87 12.71 7.11
CA THR A 29 15.12 13.37 7.51
C THR A 29 14.84 14.50 8.50
N GLU A 30 13.82 15.31 8.25
CA GLU A 30 13.40 16.40 9.14
C GLU A 30 12.84 15.89 10.48
N SER A 31 12.15 14.74 10.48
CA SER A 31 11.65 14.09 11.70
C SER A 31 12.75 13.44 12.57
N GLY A 32 14.01 13.47 12.13
CA GLY A 32 15.14 12.87 12.87
C GLY A 32 15.20 11.33 12.79
N ILE A 33 14.49 10.72 11.83
CA ILE A 33 14.54 9.27 11.60
C ILE A 33 15.90 8.92 10.99
N SER A 34 16.64 8.02 11.63
CA SER A 34 17.96 7.62 11.15
C SER A 34 17.86 6.72 9.90
N PRO A 35 18.90 6.68 9.04
CA PRO A 35 18.91 5.79 7.88
C PRO A 35 18.69 4.31 8.23
N SER A 36 19.13 3.86 9.41
CA SER A 36 18.91 2.49 9.87
C SER A 36 17.46 2.20 10.23
N GLN A 37 16.72 3.18 10.75
CA GLN A 37 15.27 3.05 11.00
C GLN A 37 14.49 2.98 9.69
N ILE A 38 14.87 3.77 8.68
CA ILE A 38 14.28 3.66 7.33
C ILE A 38 14.54 2.28 6.74
N ALA A 39 15.77 1.76 6.86
CA ALA A 39 16.10 0.41 6.42
C ALA A 39 15.26 -0.65 7.15
N LEU A 40 15.02 -0.48 8.46
CA LEU A 40 14.17 -1.36 9.24
C LEU A 40 12.70 -1.33 8.77
N LEU A 41 12.17 -0.16 8.43
CA LEU A 41 10.83 -0.04 7.82
C LEU A 41 10.74 -0.80 6.48
N LEU A 42 11.78 -0.69 5.63
CA LEU A 42 11.84 -1.43 4.36
C LEU A 42 11.93 -2.95 4.57
N ILE A 43 12.66 -3.41 5.60
CA ILE A 43 12.71 -4.82 5.99
C ILE A 43 11.34 -5.30 6.45
N ILE A 44 10.65 -4.56 7.33
CA ILE A 44 9.30 -4.91 7.81
C ILE A 44 8.33 -4.98 6.64
N TRP A 45 8.36 -4.00 5.74
CA TRP A 45 7.53 -4.03 4.54
C TRP A 45 7.81 -5.28 3.70
N SER A 46 9.07 -5.51 3.34
CA SER A 46 9.46 -6.65 2.50
C SER A 46 9.09 -8.00 3.14
N ALA A 47 9.38 -8.17 4.43
CA ALA A 47 9.07 -9.39 5.17
C ALA A 47 7.56 -9.63 5.24
N THR A 48 6.78 -8.58 5.52
CA THR A 48 5.31 -8.67 5.58
C THR A 48 4.71 -8.99 4.22
N SER A 49 5.19 -8.35 3.15
CA SER A 49 4.78 -8.65 1.77
C SER A 49 5.08 -10.11 1.41
N PHE A 50 6.29 -10.58 1.70
CA PHE A 50 6.69 -11.97 1.43
C PHE A 50 5.84 -12.99 2.20
N LEU A 51 5.63 -12.77 3.50
CA LEU A 51 4.83 -13.67 4.34
C LEU A 51 3.35 -13.70 3.92
N LEU A 52 2.82 -12.56 3.47
CA LEU A 52 1.41 -12.44 3.08
C LEU A 52 1.15 -12.78 1.61
N GLU A 53 2.16 -12.91 0.77
CA GLU A 53 1.98 -13.17 -0.67
C GLU A 53 1.20 -14.46 -0.94
N VAL A 54 1.64 -15.59 -0.37
CA VAL A 54 0.98 -16.89 -0.53
C VAL A 54 -0.44 -16.93 0.06
N PRO A 55 -0.69 -16.52 1.32
CA PRO A 55 -2.04 -16.58 1.88
C PRO A 55 -3.00 -15.61 1.18
N THR A 56 -2.54 -14.41 0.79
CA THR A 56 -3.39 -13.47 0.05
C THR A 56 -3.71 -13.96 -1.36
N GLY A 57 -2.76 -14.65 -2.03
CA GLY A 57 -3.00 -15.33 -3.30
C GLY A 57 -4.09 -16.41 -3.18
N PHE A 58 -3.99 -17.28 -2.17
CA PHE A 58 -5.01 -18.29 -1.91
C PHE A 58 -6.40 -17.67 -1.67
N ILE A 59 -6.47 -16.59 -0.88
CA ILE A 59 -7.72 -15.86 -0.63
C ILE A 59 -8.24 -15.23 -1.94
N ALA A 60 -7.36 -14.69 -2.78
CA ALA A 60 -7.75 -14.08 -4.06
C ALA A 60 -8.33 -15.09 -5.06
N ASP A 61 -7.90 -16.35 -5.00
CA ASP A 61 -8.40 -17.41 -5.87
C ASP A 61 -9.74 -17.99 -5.40
N HIS A 62 -10.00 -18.01 -4.09
CA HIS A 62 -11.24 -18.56 -3.52
C HIS A 62 -12.40 -17.57 -3.47
N PHE A 63 -12.13 -16.26 -3.40
CA PHE A 63 -13.17 -15.23 -3.27
C PHE A 63 -13.37 -14.44 -4.57
N SER A 64 -14.52 -13.76 -4.67
CA SER A 64 -14.79 -12.88 -5.82
C SER A 64 -13.73 -11.78 -5.93
N ARG A 65 -13.12 -11.66 -7.12
CA ARG A 65 -12.09 -10.65 -7.44
C ARG A 65 -12.52 -9.23 -7.08
N LYS A 66 -13.80 -8.89 -7.25
CA LYS A 66 -14.34 -7.57 -6.89
C LYS A 66 -14.28 -7.31 -5.38
N ASN A 67 -14.58 -8.32 -4.57
CA ASN A 67 -14.59 -8.19 -3.11
C ASN A 67 -13.16 -8.07 -2.58
N ILE A 68 -12.22 -8.85 -3.13
CA ILE A 68 -10.78 -8.75 -2.81
C ILE A 68 -10.28 -7.32 -3.05
N LEU A 69 -10.56 -6.75 -4.23
CA LEU A 69 -10.13 -5.39 -4.56
C LEU A 69 -10.70 -4.35 -3.59
N LEU A 70 -11.98 -4.47 -3.20
CA LEU A 70 -12.58 -3.57 -2.21
C LEU A 70 -11.92 -3.70 -0.84
N VAL A 71 -11.64 -4.93 -0.39
CA VAL A 71 -10.94 -5.19 0.87
C VAL A 71 -9.55 -4.58 0.85
N SER A 72 -8.78 -4.72 -0.23
CA SER A 72 -7.46 -4.09 -0.37
C SER A 72 -7.53 -2.57 -0.24
N VAL A 73 -8.52 -1.93 -0.88
CA VAL A 73 -8.71 -0.47 -0.77
C VAL A 73 -9.07 -0.07 0.67
N VAL A 74 -9.94 -0.82 1.35
CA VAL A 74 -10.31 -0.55 2.75
C VAL A 74 -9.10 -0.70 3.67
N PHE A 75 -8.29 -1.74 3.52
CA PHE A 75 -7.05 -1.91 4.29
C PHE A 75 -6.09 -0.74 4.08
N LYS A 76 -5.92 -0.30 2.83
CA LYS A 76 -5.08 0.87 2.52
C LYS A 76 -5.61 2.15 3.18
N LEU A 77 -6.93 2.37 3.12
CA LEU A 77 -7.58 3.52 3.78
C LEU A 77 -7.37 3.49 5.29
N ILE A 78 -7.55 2.33 5.93
CA ILE A 78 -7.31 2.17 7.37
C ILE A 78 -5.84 2.48 7.70
N GLY A 79 -4.89 1.98 6.91
CA GLY A 79 -3.46 2.28 7.10
C GLY A 79 -3.17 3.78 7.04
N TYR A 80 -3.70 4.50 6.05
CA TYR A 80 -3.56 5.95 5.97
C TYR A 80 -4.28 6.69 7.09
N LEU A 81 -5.46 6.22 7.53
CA LEU A 81 -6.17 6.80 8.66
C LEU A 81 -5.38 6.66 9.96
N ILE A 82 -4.79 5.49 10.20
CA ILE A 82 -3.92 5.26 11.36
C ILE A 82 -2.73 6.22 11.33
N TRP A 83 -2.06 6.34 10.18
CA TRP A 83 -0.95 7.27 10.03
C TRP A 83 -1.35 8.73 10.22
N LEU A 84 -2.55 9.12 9.76
CA LEU A 84 -3.07 10.48 9.92
C LEU A 84 -3.44 10.80 11.38
N LEU A 85 -3.97 9.82 12.12
CA LEU A 85 -4.32 9.98 13.54
C LEU A 85 -3.10 9.90 14.46
N PHE A 86 -2.08 9.13 14.07
CA PHE A 86 -0.84 8.96 14.81
C PHE A 86 0.38 9.21 13.89
N PRO A 87 0.66 10.47 13.55
CA PRO A 87 1.83 10.85 12.75
C PRO A 87 3.06 10.93 13.67
N THR A 88 3.51 9.78 14.18
CA THR A 88 4.75 9.65 14.98
C THR A 88 5.90 9.19 14.12
#